data_AF-A0A7S0HYF5-F1
#
_entry.id   AF-A0A7S0HYF5-F1
#
_cell.length_a   1.000
_cell.length_b   1.000
_cell.length_c   1.000
_cell.angle_alpha   90.00
_cell.angle_beta   90.00
_cell.angle_gamma   90.00
#
_symmetry.space_group_name_H-M   'P 1'
#
loop_
_entity.id
_entity.type
_entity.pdbx_description
1 polymer ?
#
loop_
_entity_poly.entity_id
_entity_poly.type
_entity_poly.pdbx_seq_one_letter_code
_entity_poly.pdbx_strand_id
1 'polypeptide(L)'
;AGRLLVVAMLAAAAAKQILEEGAVKRNEDLIEFSKWLRRNGVDDSKVKLRGDVGHGMGNSLYARQAIQEDELLFRIPLKIAIYSDAVRDHPALGRMLSGVRVPQVPAGE
;
A
#
# COMPACT_ATOMS: atom_id res chain seq x y z
N ALA A 1 -18.89 6.05 -40.63
CA ALA A 1 -19.41 5.40 -39.41
C ALA A 1 -18.55 4.20 -38.95
N GLY A 2 -18.28 3.19 -39.80
CA GLY A 2 -17.60 1.95 -39.35
C GLY A 2 -16.17 2.07 -38.81
N ARG A 3 -15.31 2.90 -39.40
CA ARG A 3 -13.91 3.09 -38.92
C ARG A 3 -13.80 3.70 -37.53
N LEU A 4 -14.71 4.61 -37.17
CA LEU A 4 -14.70 5.29 -35.86
C LEU A 4 -15.06 4.30 -34.73
N LEU A 5 -15.98 3.37 -35.03
CA LEU A 5 -16.43 2.34 -34.10
C LEU A 5 -15.32 1.33 -33.76
N VAL A 6 -14.53 0.95 -34.77
CA VAL A 6 -13.39 0.03 -34.62
C VAL A 6 -12.27 0.66 -33.78
N VAL A 7 -11.97 1.95 -33.97
CA VAL A 7 -10.98 2.67 -33.17
C VAL A 7 -11.41 2.79 -31.71
N ALA A 8 -12.70 3.06 -31.45
CA ALA A 8 -13.24 3.12 -30.09
C ALA A 8 -13.17 1.76 -29.37
N MET A 9 -13.46 0.65 -30.08
CA MET A 9 -13.34 -0.70 -29.53
C MET A 9 -11.89 -1.07 -29.18
N LEU A 10 -10.93 -0.72 -30.04
CA LEU A 10 -9.51 -0.97 -29.78
C LEU A 10 -8.98 -0.15 -28.59
N ALA A 11 -9.39 1.11 -28.47
CA ALA A 11 -9.04 1.95 -27.33
C ALA A 11 -9.62 1.40 -26.01
N ALA A 12 -10.87 0.91 -26.03
CA ALA A 12 -11.49 0.28 -24.87
C ALA A 12 -10.79 -1.03 -24.47
N ALA A 13 -10.39 -1.85 -25.45
CA ALA A 13 -9.64 -3.09 -25.19
C ALA A 13 -8.25 -2.81 -24.60
N ALA A 14 -7.52 -1.84 -25.14
CA ALA A 14 -6.22 -1.43 -24.62
C ALA A 14 -6.32 -0.82 -23.21
N ALA A 15 -7.34 0.03 -22.96
CA ALA A 15 -7.59 0.58 -21.63
C ALA A 15 -7.90 -0.53 -20.62
N LYS A 16 -8.73 -1.52 -21.00
CA LYS A 16 -9.03 -2.69 -20.17
C LYS A 16 -7.76 -3.49 -19.86
N GLN A 17 -6.91 -3.75 -20.85
CA GLN A 17 -5.67 -4.48 -20.68
C GLN A 17 -4.69 -3.75 -19.75
N ILE A 18 -4.53 -2.44 -19.89
CA ILE A 18 -3.69 -1.61 -19.00
C ILE A 18 -4.22 -1.64 -17.56
N LEU A 19 -5.54 -1.60 -17.38
CA LEU A 19 -6.18 -1.69 -16.07
C LEU A 19 -5.98 -3.08 -15.43
N GLU A 20 -6.07 -4.15 -16.23
CA GLU A 20 -5.83 -5.53 -15.79
C GLU A 20 -4.35 -5.75 -15.43
N GLU A 21 -3.41 -5.32 -16.27
CA GLU A 21 -1.95 -5.39 -15.99
C GLU A 21 -1.59 -4.58 -14.73
N GLY A 22 -2.16 -3.38 -14.57
CA GLY A 22 -2.03 -2.59 -13.36
C GLY A 22 -2.62 -3.27 -12.12
N ALA A 23 -3.72 -4.02 -12.26
CA ALA A 23 -4.31 -4.78 -11.17
C ALA A 23 -3.47 -6.02 -10.80
N VAL A 24 -2.90 -6.72 -11.78
CA VAL A 24 -1.99 -7.85 -11.57
C VAL A 24 -0.73 -7.39 -10.84
N LYS A 25 -0.09 -6.32 -11.33
CA LYS A 25 1.12 -5.77 -10.70
C LYS A 25 0.85 -5.30 -9.26
N ARG A 26 -0.28 -4.66 -9.00
CA ARG A 26 -0.71 -4.30 -7.64
C ARG A 26 -0.83 -5.54 -6.74
N ASN A 27 -1.37 -6.65 -7.23
CA ASN A 27 -1.47 -7.87 -6.44
C ASN A 27 -0.10 -8.50 -6.14
N GLU A 28 0.83 -8.47 -7.09
CA GLU A 28 2.21 -8.93 -6.89
C GLU A 28 2.92 -8.10 -5.81
N ASP A 29 2.80 -6.77 -5.88
CA ASP A 29 3.35 -5.85 -4.89
C ASP A 29 2.80 -6.11 -3.47
N LEU A 30 1.50 -6.41 -3.34
CA LEU A 30 0.90 -6.76 -2.04
C LEU A 30 1.42 -8.09 -1.48
N ILE A 31 1.69 -9.07 -2.36
CA ILE A 31 2.28 -10.35 -1.98
C ILE A 31 3.72 -10.13 -1.51
N GLU A 32 4.50 -9.34 -2.24
CA GLU A 32 5.87 -8.98 -1.86
C GLU A 32 5.90 -8.21 -0.53
N PHE A 33 5.02 -7.24 -0.36
CA PHE A 33 4.88 -6.48 0.87
C PHE A 33 4.56 -7.40 2.06
N SER A 34 3.61 -8.34 1.90
CA SER A 34 3.28 -9.32 2.93
C SER A 34 4.47 -10.21 3.30
N LYS A 35 5.29 -10.61 2.31
CA LYS A 35 6.55 -11.35 2.57
C LYS A 35 7.57 -10.48 3.30
N TRP A 36 7.70 -9.22 2.94
CA TRP A 36 8.60 -8.27 3.59
C TRP A 36 8.20 -7.99 5.05
N LEU A 37 6.92 -7.85 5.36
CA LEU A 37 6.40 -7.73 6.72
C LEU A 37 6.81 -8.93 7.58
N ARG A 38 6.59 -10.16 7.09
CA ARG A 38 7.00 -11.39 7.79
C ARG A 38 8.51 -11.47 8.03
N ARG A 39 9.33 -11.12 7.02
CA ARG A 39 10.80 -11.06 7.17
C ARG A 39 11.24 -10.07 8.24
N ASN A 40 10.43 -9.06 8.53
CA ASN A 40 10.71 -8.05 9.54
C ASN A 40 10.10 -8.35 10.91
N GLY A 41 9.43 -9.49 11.09
CA GLY A 41 8.88 -9.92 12.38
C GLY A 41 7.44 -9.50 12.63
N VAL A 42 6.68 -9.17 11.58
CA VAL A 42 5.22 -9.03 11.68
C VAL A 42 4.57 -10.40 11.48
N ASP A 43 3.83 -10.85 12.47
CA ASP A 43 2.98 -12.03 12.36
C ASP A 43 1.61 -11.64 11.78
N ASP A 44 1.43 -11.87 10.48
CA ASP A 44 0.17 -11.59 9.77
C ASP A 44 -0.75 -12.82 9.65
N SER A 45 -0.55 -13.88 10.46
CA SER A 45 -1.24 -15.17 10.32
C SER A 45 -2.77 -15.08 10.35
N LYS A 46 -3.34 -14.10 11.07
CA LYS A 46 -4.79 -13.91 11.21
C LYS A 46 -5.42 -13.10 10.08
N VAL A 47 -4.61 -12.41 9.28
CA VAL A 47 -5.07 -11.45 8.27
C VAL A 47 -4.43 -11.71 6.91
N LYS A 48 -5.00 -11.14 5.85
CA LYS A 48 -4.39 -11.13 4.53
C LYS A 48 -4.68 -9.81 3.85
N LEU A 49 -3.64 -9.21 3.29
CA LEU A 49 -3.78 -8.06 2.42
C LEU A 49 -4.26 -8.53 1.04
N ARG A 50 -5.35 -7.95 0.54
CA ARG A 50 -5.90 -8.21 -0.79
C ARG A 50 -6.45 -6.93 -1.40
N GLY A 51 -6.42 -6.82 -2.72
CA GLY A 51 -7.18 -5.79 -3.43
C GLY A 51 -8.68 -6.09 -3.35
N ASP A 52 -9.47 -5.15 -2.85
CA ASP A 52 -10.92 -5.19 -2.96
C ASP A 52 -11.35 -4.57 -4.29
N VAL A 53 -11.91 -5.40 -5.16
CA VAL A 53 -12.46 -4.95 -6.46
C VAL A 53 -13.98 -4.70 -6.34
N GLY A 54 -14.64 -5.18 -5.28
CA GLY A 54 -16.09 -5.22 -5.14
C GLY A 54 -16.69 -4.12 -4.26
N HIS A 55 -15.98 -3.63 -3.25
CA HIS A 55 -16.51 -2.63 -2.31
C HIS A 55 -15.86 -1.24 -2.40
N GLY A 56 -14.98 -1.02 -3.39
CA GLY A 56 -14.39 0.31 -3.64
C GLY A 56 -13.40 0.79 -2.58
N MET A 57 -13.07 -0.06 -1.59
CA MET A 57 -12.15 0.25 -0.49
C MET A 57 -10.67 0.15 -0.88
N GLY A 58 -10.37 -0.26 -2.11
CA GLY A 58 -9.00 -0.48 -2.57
C GLY A 58 -8.32 -1.65 -1.85
N ASN A 59 -7.01 -1.56 -1.62
CA ASN A 59 -6.27 -2.63 -0.95
C ASN A 59 -6.59 -2.64 0.55
N SER A 60 -7.10 -3.76 1.06
CA SER A 60 -7.62 -3.88 2.42
C SER A 60 -7.12 -5.16 3.12
N LEU A 61 -7.20 -5.16 4.45
CA LEU A 61 -6.94 -6.33 5.28
C LEU A 61 -8.21 -7.14 5.46
N TYR A 62 -8.10 -8.46 5.22
CA TYR A 62 -9.18 -9.41 5.41
C TYR A 62 -8.81 -10.42 6.48
N ALA A 63 -9.76 -10.74 7.35
CA ALA A 63 -9.62 -11.82 8.31
C ALA A 63 -9.48 -13.17 7.58
N ARG A 64 -8.57 -14.03 8.06
CA ARG A 64 -8.44 -15.43 7.62
C ARG A 64 -9.25 -16.40 8.48
N GLN A 65 -9.65 -15.95 9.65
CA GLN A 65 -10.37 -16.70 10.67
C GLN A 65 -11.31 -15.76 11.41
N ALA A 66 -12.21 -16.31 12.24
CA ALA A 66 -12.97 -15.50 13.17
C ALA A 66 -12.01 -14.77 14.13
N ILE A 67 -12.20 -13.47 14.28
CA ILE A 67 -11.42 -12.59 15.16
C ILE A 67 -12.37 -12.14 16.25
N GLN A 68 -11.98 -12.33 17.51
CA GLN A 68 -12.76 -11.84 18.64
C GLN A 68 -12.55 -10.34 18.85
N GLU A 69 -13.52 -9.71 19.52
CA GLU A 69 -13.36 -8.36 20.03
C GLU A 69 -12.13 -8.31 20.96
N ASP A 70 -11.33 -7.26 20.86
CA ASP A 70 -10.05 -7.06 21.56
C ASP A 70 -8.92 -8.06 21.24
N GLU A 71 -9.11 -8.95 20.26
CA GLU A 71 -8.06 -9.87 19.84
C GLU A 71 -6.93 -9.12 19.11
N LEU A 72 -5.71 -9.26 19.62
CA LEU A 72 -4.53 -8.70 18.95
C LEU A 72 -4.34 -9.35 17.56
N LEU A 73 -4.41 -8.53 16.52
CA LEU A 73 -4.26 -8.95 15.13
C LEU A 73 -2.80 -9.20 14.75
N PHE A 74 -1.95 -8.19 14.95
CA PHE A 74 -0.52 -8.24 14.70
C PHE A 74 0.16 -7.05 15.38
N ARG A 75 1.49 -7.11 15.52
CA ARG A 75 2.33 -6.00 15.97
C ARG A 75 3.21 -5.53 14.82
N ILE A 76 3.40 -4.22 14.71
CA ILE A 76 4.31 -3.62 13.73
C ILE A 76 5.59 -3.17 14.48
N PRO A 77 6.75 -3.78 14.19
CA PRO A 77 8.02 -3.35 14.74
C PRO A 77 8.36 -1.91 14.31
N LEU A 78 8.85 -1.09 15.24
CA LEU A 78 9.22 0.30 14.94
C LEU A 78 10.25 0.43 13.82
N LYS A 79 11.14 -0.56 13.65
CA LYS A 79 12.19 -0.59 12.61
C LYS A 79 11.66 -0.56 11.17
N ILE A 80 10.39 -0.92 10.94
CA ILE A 80 9.77 -0.89 9.61
C ILE A 80 8.80 0.28 9.42
N ALA A 81 8.57 1.06 10.47
CA ALA A 81 7.76 2.25 10.38
C ALA A 81 8.64 3.43 9.97
N ILE A 82 8.12 4.26 9.06
CA ILE A 82 8.80 5.45 8.58
C ILE A 82 8.31 6.63 9.41
N TYR A 83 9.14 7.09 10.33
CA TYR A 83 8.89 8.29 11.13
C TYR A 83 9.70 9.48 10.61
N SER A 84 9.31 10.71 10.97
CA SER A 84 10.02 11.94 10.58
C SER A 84 11.52 11.88 10.86
N ASP A 85 11.90 11.25 11.97
CA ASP A 85 13.31 11.13 12.38
C ASP A 85 14.05 10.11 11.52
N ALA A 86 13.41 8.99 11.18
CA ALA A 86 13.96 8.01 10.23
C ALA A 86 14.20 8.62 8.83
N VAL A 87 13.37 9.58 8.42
CA VAL A 87 13.56 10.32 7.16
C VAL A 87 14.71 11.33 7.27
N ARG A 88 14.85 12.02 8.43
CA ARG A 88 15.96 12.94 8.71
C ARG A 88 17.30 12.23 8.76
N ASP A 89 17.35 11.02 9.30
CA ASP A 89 18.56 10.21 9.44
C ASP A 89 18.87 9.41 8.16
N HIS A 90 17.98 9.41 7.17
CA HIS A 90 18.19 8.69 5.92
C HIS A 90 19.25 9.39 5.05
N PRO A 91 20.31 8.68 4.58
CA PRO A 91 21.48 9.28 3.93
C PRO A 91 21.19 10.17 2.72
N ALA A 92 20.12 9.85 1.99
CA ALA A 92 19.66 10.58 0.81
C ALA A 92 18.55 11.59 1.10
N LEU A 93 17.64 11.29 2.05
CA LEU A 93 16.44 12.11 2.27
C LEU A 93 16.70 13.21 3.32
N GLY A 94 17.54 12.92 4.32
CA GLY A 94 17.96 13.90 5.33
C GLY A 94 18.65 15.13 4.73
N ARG A 95 19.52 14.92 3.72
CA ARG A 95 20.19 16.02 3.01
C ARG A 95 19.25 16.87 2.16
N MET A 96 18.15 16.29 1.66
CA MET A 96 17.13 17.05 0.92
C MET A 96 16.25 17.88 1.86
N LEU A 97 16.03 17.40 3.09
CA LEU A 97 15.18 18.05 4.09
C LEU A 97 15.90 19.10 4.95
N SER A 98 17.23 19.13 4.99
CA SER A 98 17.99 20.15 5.74
C SER A 98 17.75 21.58 5.26
N GLY A 99 17.15 21.76 4.08
CA GLY A 99 16.70 23.07 3.56
C GLY A 99 15.22 23.38 3.80
N VAL A 100 14.43 22.42 4.30
CA VAL A 100 12.97 22.56 4.48
C VAL A 100 12.69 22.79 5.96
N ARG A 101 12.31 24.03 6.33
CA ARG A 101 11.78 24.31 7.67
C ARG A 101 10.47 23.55 7.86
N VAL A 102 10.53 22.43 8.56
CA VAL A 102 9.31 21.77 9.06
C VAL A 102 8.79 22.64 10.21
N PRO A 103 7.57 23.21 10.11
CA PRO A 103 7.00 23.96 11.21
C PRO A 103 6.88 23.04 12.43
N GLN A 104 7.50 23.43 13.53
CA GLN A 104 7.32 22.73 14.80
C GLN A 104 5.89 22.99 15.26
N VAL A 105 5.10 21.92 15.37
CA VAL A 105 3.82 21.98 16.09
C VAL A 105 4.20 22.19 17.57
N PRO A 106 3.69 23.24 18.23
CA PRO A 106 3.92 23.42 19.66
C PRO A 106 3.41 22.17 20.39
N ALA A 107 4.27 21.57 21.22
CA ALA A 107 3.81 20.58 22.18
C ALA A 107 2.86 21.32 23.13
N GLY A 108 1.56 21.07 22.97
CA GLY A 108 0.52 21.64 23.82
C GLY A 108 0.62 21.09 25.23
N GLU A 109 0.51 22.02 26.20
CA GLU A 109 0.31 21.80 27.64
C GLU A 109 -0.94 20.99 27.97
#